data_AF-A0A3C2ALG6-F1
#
_entry.id   AF-A0A3C2ALG6-F1
#
_cell.length_a   1.000
_cell.length_b   1.000
_cell.length_c   1.000
_cell.angle_alpha   90.00
_cell.angle_beta   90.00
_cell.angle_gamma   90.00
#
_symmetry.space_group_name_H-M   'P 1'
#
loop_
_entity.id
_entity.type
_entity.pdbx_description
1 polymer ?
#
loop_
_entity_poly.entity_id
_entity_poly.type
_entity_poly.pdbx_seq_one_letter_code
_entity_poly.pdbx_strand_id
1 'polypeptide(L)'
;MWLVFIAMAVLSLFISVGFLYRFSSIIFFILFTYVELIDVTNYLNHYYFISLFAFIMIWLPVNKRLSVDVLIWPSIKRNTIPFWMVGALRLQLGVVYFFAGVAKLNSDWLFRAEPLRTWLLSFTHIPVVGKIFTYKLTAFVFSWAGAIYDLAMPLLLSYKRTLPFAYMAVVGFHLVTWLMFPIGMFPWVMIVLTWVFFPSSFHERLVSAMESLLPTRTHQQETRAWKPKTGKPLALFFVAFFLFQLIFPFRYLAYPGNVLWTEQGFRFSWRVMLIEKAGSAQFYVEDAETGRTWDIHNPHYLTPVQEKEMSTQPDLILQYAHILDKEFKSIGVSDPLVRADIFVALNGRRNKRFIDPAVDLSEIEDGWQHKQWILGYEAN
;
A
#
# COMPACT_ATOMS: atom_id res chain seq x y z
N MET A 1 3.72 -8.43 -20.14
CA MET A 1 4.10 -8.14 -18.74
C MET A 1 5.60 -8.30 -18.45
N TRP A 2 6.26 -9.40 -18.85
CA TRP A 2 7.71 -9.57 -18.60
C TRP A 2 8.60 -8.39 -19.03
N LEU A 3 8.37 -7.82 -20.21
CA LEU A 3 9.11 -6.64 -20.70
C LEU A 3 8.95 -5.42 -19.78
N VAL A 4 7.77 -5.22 -19.18
CA VAL A 4 7.51 -4.12 -18.24
C VAL A 4 8.34 -4.32 -16.97
N PHE A 5 8.37 -5.53 -16.42
CA PHE A 5 9.18 -5.84 -15.23
C PHE A 5 10.69 -5.73 -15.49
N ILE A 6 11.17 -6.21 -16.64
CA ILE A 6 12.57 -6.05 -17.05
C ILE A 6 12.92 -4.56 -17.18
N ALA A 7 12.06 -3.78 -17.82
CA ALA A 7 12.26 -2.33 -17.95
C ALA A 7 12.31 -1.65 -16.57
N MET A 8 11.40 -1.97 -15.65
CA MET A 8 11.43 -1.45 -14.28
C MET A 8 12.72 -1.82 -13.54
N ALA A 9 13.21 -3.06 -13.68
CA ALA A 9 14.46 -3.49 -13.07
C ALA A 9 15.66 -2.69 -13.61
N VAL A 10 15.76 -2.54 -14.93
CA VAL A 10 16.81 -1.71 -15.57
C VAL A 10 16.72 -0.24 -15.12
N LEU A 11 15.52 0.33 -15.08
CA LEU A 11 15.29 1.70 -14.62
C LEU A 11 15.66 1.87 -13.14
N SER A 12 15.41 0.89 -12.29
CA SER A 12 15.82 0.93 -10.89
C SER A 12 17.34 0.97 -10.73
N LEU A 13 18.08 0.26 -11.59
CA LEU A 13 19.55 0.34 -11.65
C LEU A 13 19.99 1.73 -12.10
N PHE A 14 19.37 2.28 -13.14
CA PHE A 14 19.66 3.63 -13.63
C PHE A 14 19.42 4.69 -12.56
N ILE A 15 18.31 4.59 -11.82
CA ILE A 15 18.00 5.47 -10.69
C ILE A 15 19.08 5.32 -9.59
N SER A 16 19.46 4.09 -9.26
CA SER A 16 20.43 3.78 -8.20
C SER A 16 21.82 4.36 -8.47
N VAL A 17 22.30 4.28 -9.71
CA VAL A 17 23.59 4.88 -10.12
C VAL A 17 23.45 6.35 -10.56
N GLY A 18 22.22 6.87 -10.61
CA GLY A 18 21.88 8.21 -11.08
C GLY A 18 22.27 8.48 -12.53
N PHE A 19 21.98 7.53 -13.44
CA PHE A 19 22.09 7.69 -14.89
C PHE A 19 20.74 8.11 -15.48
N LEU A 20 20.72 9.19 -16.26
CA LEU A 20 19.52 9.83 -16.80
C LEU A 20 18.40 9.96 -15.75
N TYR A 21 18.79 10.31 -14.52
CA TYR A 21 18.00 10.05 -13.31
C TYR A 21 16.55 10.52 -13.40
N ARG A 22 16.34 11.74 -13.92
CA ARG A 22 14.98 12.30 -14.05
C ARG A 22 14.13 11.52 -15.05
N PHE A 23 14.70 11.21 -16.21
CA PHE A 23 14.01 10.40 -17.21
C PHE A 23 13.71 9.01 -16.66
N SER A 24 14.70 8.36 -16.05
CA SER A 24 14.52 7.03 -15.46
C SER A 24 13.49 7.01 -14.34
N SER A 25 13.46 8.03 -13.47
CA SER A 25 12.47 8.15 -12.40
C SER A 25 11.05 8.35 -12.94
N ILE A 26 10.87 9.15 -14.01
CA ILE A 26 9.57 9.38 -14.64
C ILE A 26 9.05 8.07 -15.25
N ILE A 27 9.86 7.38 -16.05
CA ILE A 27 9.43 6.14 -16.70
C ILE A 27 9.20 5.05 -15.65
N PHE A 28 10.05 4.95 -14.62
CA PHE A 28 9.83 4.01 -13.53
C PHE A 28 8.51 4.27 -12.80
N PHE A 29 8.21 5.53 -12.46
CA PHE A 29 6.94 5.91 -11.85
C PHE A 29 5.75 5.49 -12.71
N ILE A 30 5.78 5.78 -14.02
CA ILE A 30 4.70 5.43 -14.94
C ILE A 30 4.51 3.91 -15.00
N LEU A 31 5.59 3.14 -15.21
CA LEU A 31 5.50 1.68 -15.34
C LEU A 31 5.08 1.01 -14.03
N PHE A 32 5.63 1.46 -12.90
CA PHE A 32 5.29 0.89 -11.59
C PHE A 32 3.83 1.19 -11.23
N THR A 33 3.38 2.43 -11.43
CA THR A 33 1.98 2.81 -11.19
C THR A 33 1.04 2.08 -12.14
N TYR A 34 1.43 1.86 -13.40
CA TYR A 34 0.64 1.06 -14.33
C TYR A 34 0.46 -0.39 -13.85
N VAL A 35 1.54 -1.03 -13.39
CA VAL A 35 1.49 -2.40 -12.85
C VAL A 35 0.64 -2.45 -11.57
N GLU A 36 0.69 -1.41 -10.74
CA GLU A 36 -0.17 -1.30 -9.55
C GLU A 36 -1.67 -1.19 -9.92
N LEU A 37 -2.01 -0.41 -10.95
CA LEU A 37 -3.40 -0.06 -11.27
C LEU A 37 -4.12 -1.03 -12.21
N ILE A 38 -3.38 -1.84 -12.99
CA ILE A 38 -4.00 -2.71 -14.00
C ILE A 38 -4.77 -3.90 -13.40
N ASP A 39 -4.39 -4.35 -12.20
CA ASP A 39 -4.99 -5.52 -11.57
C ASP A 39 -5.19 -5.29 -10.06
N VAL A 40 -6.44 -4.99 -9.70
CA VAL A 40 -6.85 -4.70 -8.33
C VAL A 40 -6.71 -5.91 -7.40
N THR A 41 -6.69 -7.14 -7.93
CA THR A 41 -6.52 -8.37 -7.10
C THR A 41 -5.12 -8.49 -6.52
N ASN A 42 -4.16 -7.74 -7.08
CA ASN A 42 -2.79 -7.64 -6.60
C ASN A 42 -2.53 -6.32 -5.84
N TYR A 43 -3.58 -5.58 -5.46
CA TYR A 43 -3.44 -4.31 -4.75
C TYR A 43 -2.74 -4.47 -3.40
N LEU A 44 -1.69 -3.67 -3.18
CA LEU A 44 -0.99 -3.58 -1.90
C LEU A 44 -0.68 -2.10 -1.59
N ASN A 45 -0.93 -1.67 -0.36
CA ASN A 45 -0.54 -0.33 0.11
C ASN A 45 0.96 -0.04 -0.11
N HIS A 46 1.80 -1.07 -0.14
CA HIS A 46 3.24 -0.93 -0.34
C HIS A 46 3.61 -0.58 -1.78
N TYR A 47 2.82 -1.04 -2.75
CA TYR A 47 3.01 -0.64 -4.16
C TYR A 47 2.59 0.81 -4.34
N TYR A 48 1.45 1.19 -3.75
CA TYR A 48 1.03 2.58 -3.69
C TYR A 48 2.10 3.50 -3.08
N PHE A 49 2.74 3.07 -1.99
CA PHE A 49 3.84 3.82 -1.39
C PHE A 49 5.02 3.99 -2.35
N ILE A 50 5.43 2.94 -3.08
CA ILE A 50 6.52 3.03 -4.05
C ILE A 50 6.17 3.99 -5.19
N SER A 51 4.94 3.95 -5.71
CA SER A 51 4.45 4.89 -6.72
C SER A 51 4.55 6.34 -6.25
N LEU A 52 4.07 6.64 -5.02
CA LEU A 52 4.19 7.99 -4.46
C LEU A 52 5.64 8.41 -4.21
N PHE A 53 6.47 7.51 -3.71
CA PHE A 53 7.87 7.80 -3.41
C PHE A 53 8.65 8.06 -4.70
N ALA A 54 8.45 7.24 -5.73
CA ALA A 54 9.01 7.44 -7.08
C ALA A 54 8.53 8.77 -7.67
N PHE A 55 7.25 9.11 -7.51
CA PHE A 55 6.70 10.38 -7.95
C PHE A 55 7.39 11.58 -7.28
N ILE A 56 7.57 11.56 -5.95
CA ILE A 56 8.29 12.60 -5.22
C ILE A 56 9.73 12.71 -5.74
N MET A 57 10.41 11.58 -5.94
CA MET A 57 11.79 11.52 -6.42
C MET A 57 12.02 12.21 -7.77
N ILE A 58 11.04 12.21 -8.69
CA ILE A 58 11.13 12.94 -9.98
C ILE A 58 11.54 14.41 -9.77
N TRP A 59 11.04 15.03 -8.71
CA TRP A 59 11.26 16.43 -8.39
C TRP A 59 12.55 16.69 -7.62
N LEU A 60 13.14 15.66 -7.03
CA LEU A 60 14.30 15.76 -6.15
C LEU A 60 15.61 15.67 -6.95
N PRO A 61 16.64 16.45 -6.60
CA PRO A 61 17.93 16.42 -7.26
C PRO A 61 18.87 15.33 -6.69
N VAL A 62 18.38 14.09 -6.54
CA VAL A 62 19.12 13.01 -5.85
C VAL A 62 20.39 12.60 -6.61
N ASN A 63 20.43 12.82 -7.93
CA ASN A 63 21.57 12.51 -8.79
C ASN A 63 22.70 13.55 -8.78
N LYS A 64 22.70 14.55 -7.89
CA LYS A 64 23.63 15.69 -8.01
C LYS A 64 24.95 15.54 -7.24
N ARG A 65 25.27 14.40 -6.65
CA ARG A 65 26.54 14.24 -5.91
C ARG A 65 27.42 13.12 -6.46
N LEU A 66 27.05 11.87 -6.16
CA LEU A 66 27.76 10.67 -6.56
C LEU A 66 26.90 9.90 -7.55
N SER A 67 27.00 10.23 -8.83
CA SER A 67 26.16 9.66 -9.89
C SER A 67 26.86 9.65 -11.24
N VAL A 68 26.37 8.79 -12.14
CA VAL A 68 26.78 8.79 -13.55
C VAL A 68 26.44 10.13 -14.21
N ASP A 69 25.29 10.76 -13.90
CA ASP A 69 24.93 12.08 -14.42
C ASP A 69 25.95 13.16 -14.06
N VAL A 70 26.58 13.11 -12.88
CA VAL A 70 27.65 14.05 -12.49
C VAL A 70 28.94 13.76 -13.26
N LEU A 71 29.23 12.50 -13.57
CA LEU A 71 30.39 12.14 -14.39
C LEU A 71 30.23 12.66 -15.83
N ILE A 72 29.02 12.56 -16.39
CA ILE A 72 28.69 13.05 -17.73
C ILE A 72 28.59 14.59 -17.73
N TRP A 73 27.97 15.18 -16.72
CA TRP A 73 27.73 16.62 -16.59
C TRP A 73 28.24 17.19 -15.25
N PRO A 74 29.54 17.44 -15.08
CA PRO A 74 30.11 17.88 -13.80
C PRO A 74 29.46 19.14 -13.20
N SER A 75 28.92 20.02 -14.04
CA SER A 75 28.27 21.29 -13.64
C SER A 75 27.02 21.11 -12.75
N ILE A 76 26.41 19.93 -12.75
CA ILE A 76 25.25 19.62 -11.90
C ILE A 76 25.64 19.28 -10.46
N LYS A 77 26.93 19.08 -10.16
CA LYS A 77 27.41 18.65 -8.83
C LYS A 77 26.99 19.61 -7.71
N ARG A 78 26.38 19.10 -6.65
CA ARG A 78 25.95 19.83 -5.45
C ARG A 78 26.22 18.99 -4.20
N ASN A 79 26.71 19.63 -3.14
CA ASN A 79 26.95 18.98 -1.84
C ASN A 79 25.80 19.19 -0.86
N THR A 80 24.91 20.15 -1.13
CA THR A 80 23.80 20.49 -0.25
C THR A 80 22.49 20.56 -1.02
N ILE A 81 21.40 20.23 -0.32
CA ILE A 81 20.03 20.34 -0.80
C ILE A 81 19.18 21.06 0.25
N PRO A 82 18.11 21.77 -0.15
CA PRO A 82 17.13 22.31 0.78
C PRO A 82 16.52 21.24 1.67
N PHE A 83 16.32 21.56 2.95
CA PHE A 83 15.78 20.62 3.93
C PHE A 83 14.40 20.08 3.56
N TRP A 84 13.54 20.88 2.92
CA TRP A 84 12.19 20.46 2.53
C TRP A 84 12.19 19.22 1.62
N MET A 85 13.25 19.00 0.83
CA MET A 85 13.37 17.83 -0.06
C MET A 85 13.50 16.53 0.74
N VAL A 86 14.33 16.56 1.78
CA VAL A 86 14.45 15.45 2.75
C VAL A 86 13.19 15.36 3.59
N GLY A 87 12.62 16.51 3.96
CA GLY A 87 11.37 16.64 4.69
C GLY A 87 10.19 15.98 3.97
N ALA A 88 10.09 16.11 2.65
CA ALA A 88 9.05 15.48 1.84
C ALA A 88 9.11 13.94 1.92
N LEU A 89 10.32 13.36 1.81
CA LEU A 89 10.51 11.92 1.95
C LEU A 89 10.20 11.42 3.36
N ARG A 90 10.65 12.17 4.39
CA ARG A 90 10.34 11.89 5.80
C ARG A 90 8.83 11.95 6.06
N LEU A 91 8.16 12.97 5.52
CA LEU A 91 6.72 13.15 5.67
C LEU A 91 5.96 12.01 5.01
N GLN A 92 6.32 11.61 3.79
CA GLN A 92 5.68 10.47 3.12
C GLN A 92 5.82 9.16 3.90
N LEU A 93 7.01 8.86 4.43
CA LEU A 93 7.21 7.71 5.33
C LEU A 93 6.39 7.85 6.62
N GLY A 94 6.37 9.05 7.19
CA GLY A 94 5.62 9.36 8.39
C GLY A 94 4.12 9.17 8.23
N VAL A 95 3.55 9.57 7.08
CA VAL A 95 2.14 9.39 6.72
C VAL A 95 1.78 7.90 6.73
N VAL A 96 2.60 7.04 6.12
CA VAL A 96 2.35 5.58 6.09
C VAL A 96 2.30 5.01 7.50
N TYR A 97 3.31 5.29 8.33
CA TYR A 97 3.35 4.82 9.72
C TYR A 97 2.17 5.35 10.53
N PHE A 98 1.93 6.67 10.46
CA PHE A 98 0.86 7.31 11.21
C PHE A 98 -0.51 6.68 10.90
N PHE A 99 -0.86 6.54 9.62
CA PHE A 99 -2.15 5.96 9.25
C PHE A 99 -2.23 4.45 9.47
N ALA A 100 -1.13 3.72 9.34
CA ALA A 100 -1.09 2.31 9.74
C ALA A 100 -1.39 2.13 11.24
N GLY A 101 -0.93 3.08 12.07
CA GLY A 101 -1.20 3.15 13.50
C GLY A 101 -2.62 3.60 13.82
N VAL A 102 -3.12 4.68 13.19
CA VAL A 102 -4.51 5.14 13.34
C VAL A 102 -5.49 4.04 12.97
N ALA A 103 -5.22 3.32 11.89
CA ALA A 103 -6.09 2.23 11.45
C ALA A 103 -6.13 1.05 12.44
N LYS A 104 -5.10 0.87 13.27
CA LYS A 104 -5.04 -0.10 14.37
C LYS A 104 -5.81 0.35 15.62
N LEU A 105 -6.23 1.62 15.71
CA LEU A 105 -7.07 2.11 16.81
C LEU A 105 -8.54 1.74 16.60
N ASN A 106 -8.82 0.43 16.56
CA ASN A 106 -10.16 -0.13 16.40
C ASN A 106 -10.39 -1.30 17.37
N SER A 107 -11.65 -1.68 17.56
CA SER A 107 -12.05 -2.70 18.55
C SER A 107 -11.52 -4.10 18.23
N ASP A 108 -11.53 -4.50 16.96
CA ASP A 108 -11.02 -5.80 16.52
C ASP A 108 -9.53 -5.92 16.86
N TRP A 109 -8.75 -4.90 16.54
CA TRP A 109 -7.31 -4.90 16.80
C TRP A 109 -7.01 -4.81 18.30
N LEU A 110 -7.45 -3.76 19.00
CA LEU A 110 -7.01 -3.49 20.38
C LEU A 110 -7.66 -4.39 21.43
N PHE A 111 -8.94 -4.71 21.26
CA PHE A 111 -9.74 -5.36 22.31
C PHE A 111 -10.12 -6.80 21.98
N ARG A 112 -9.97 -7.23 20.72
CA ARG A 112 -10.12 -8.64 20.34
C ARG A 112 -8.80 -9.29 19.91
N ALA A 113 -7.76 -8.48 19.68
CA ALA A 113 -6.48 -8.90 19.11
C ALA A 113 -6.66 -9.64 17.77
N GLU A 114 -7.71 -9.36 17.01
CA GLU A 114 -7.96 -9.97 15.70
C GLU A 114 -7.63 -8.98 14.58
N PRO A 115 -7.20 -9.49 13.40
CA PRO A 115 -6.97 -10.90 13.06
C PRO A 115 -5.64 -11.48 13.58
N LEU A 116 -4.83 -10.68 14.28
CA LEU A 116 -3.48 -11.05 14.69
C LEU A 116 -3.42 -12.34 15.52
N ARG A 117 -4.39 -12.55 16.40
CA ARG A 117 -4.54 -13.77 17.21
C ARG A 117 -4.70 -14.99 16.32
N THR A 118 -5.56 -14.91 15.31
CA THR A 118 -5.75 -15.99 14.33
C THR A 118 -4.45 -16.25 13.57
N TRP A 119 -3.76 -15.21 13.10
CA TRP A 119 -2.50 -15.36 12.37
C TRP A 119 -1.38 -15.99 13.18
N LEU A 120 -1.25 -15.62 14.47
CA LEU A 120 -0.22 -16.15 15.36
C LEU A 120 -0.30 -17.68 15.51
N LEU A 121 -1.49 -18.26 15.41
CA LEU A 121 -1.68 -19.71 15.50
C LEU A 121 -0.97 -20.48 14.38
N SER A 122 -0.81 -19.88 13.20
CA SER A 122 -0.07 -20.46 12.07
C SER A 122 1.43 -20.60 12.35
N PHE A 123 1.97 -19.89 13.35
CA PHE A 123 3.40 -19.88 13.72
C PHE A 123 3.72 -20.72 14.96
N THR A 124 2.77 -21.51 15.45
CA THR A 124 2.94 -22.33 16.66
C THR A 124 3.95 -23.47 16.50
N HIS A 125 4.30 -23.81 15.27
CA HIS A 125 5.30 -24.83 14.92
C HIS A 125 6.76 -24.34 15.06
N ILE A 126 7.01 -23.03 15.23
CA ILE A 126 8.38 -22.51 15.32
C ILE A 126 9.03 -22.98 16.64
N PRO A 127 10.22 -23.61 16.61
CA PRO A 127 10.93 -24.02 17.82
C PRO A 127 11.13 -22.87 18.80
N VAL A 128 11.06 -23.16 20.11
CA VAL A 128 11.26 -22.21 21.23
C VAL A 128 10.14 -21.16 21.39
N VAL A 129 9.74 -20.46 20.33
CA VAL A 129 8.79 -19.33 20.41
C VAL A 129 7.34 -19.70 20.08
N GLY A 130 7.10 -20.76 19.31
CA GLY A 130 5.77 -21.13 18.82
C GLY A 130 4.75 -21.37 19.93
N LYS A 131 5.18 -21.92 21.08
CA LYS A 131 4.30 -22.11 22.25
C LYS A 131 3.76 -20.78 22.78
N ILE A 132 4.54 -19.71 22.73
CA ILE A 132 4.14 -18.38 23.23
C ILE A 132 3.00 -17.81 22.36
N PHE A 133 2.98 -18.11 21.06
CA PHE A 133 1.94 -17.67 20.12
C PHE A 133 0.58 -18.31 20.37
N THR A 134 0.50 -19.40 21.16
CA THR A 134 -0.79 -19.98 21.57
C THR A 134 -1.54 -19.14 22.61
N TYR A 135 -0.84 -18.28 23.36
CA TYR A 135 -1.46 -17.50 24.42
C TYR A 135 -2.16 -16.26 23.87
N LYS A 136 -3.42 -16.06 24.26
CA LYS A 136 -4.19 -14.85 23.93
C LYS A 136 -3.47 -13.56 24.34
N LEU A 137 -2.79 -13.58 25.49
CA LEU A 137 -2.02 -12.44 26.00
C LEU A 137 -0.96 -11.99 24.99
N THR A 138 -0.28 -12.93 24.32
CA THR A 138 0.73 -12.62 23.30
C THR A 138 0.14 -11.82 22.15
N ALA A 139 -1.05 -12.21 21.68
CA ALA A 139 -1.76 -11.48 20.62
C ALA A 139 -2.12 -10.05 21.06
N PHE A 140 -2.58 -9.86 22.31
CA PHE A 140 -2.84 -8.52 22.84
C PHE A 140 -1.57 -7.67 22.95
N VAL A 141 -0.48 -8.23 23.47
CA VAL A 141 0.80 -7.53 23.56
C VAL A 141 1.27 -7.09 22.18
N PHE A 142 1.24 -7.98 21.18
CA PHE A 142 1.66 -7.65 19.82
C PHE A 142 0.71 -6.64 19.16
N SER A 143 -0.59 -6.73 19.41
CA SER A 143 -1.58 -5.79 18.89
C SER A 143 -1.33 -4.37 19.41
N TRP A 144 -1.27 -4.19 20.72
CA TRP A 144 -1.01 -2.88 21.32
C TRP A 144 0.38 -2.35 20.98
N ALA A 145 1.40 -3.20 21.01
CA ALA A 145 2.75 -2.84 20.61
C ALA A 145 2.79 -2.38 19.14
N GLY A 146 2.11 -3.08 18.23
CA GLY A 146 2.03 -2.69 16.82
C GLY A 146 1.35 -1.34 16.60
N ALA A 147 0.26 -1.06 17.31
CA ALA A 147 -0.43 0.23 17.21
C ALA A 147 0.44 1.40 17.75
N ILE A 148 1.05 1.22 18.93
CA ILE A 148 1.93 2.22 19.54
C ILE A 148 3.17 2.44 18.66
N TYR A 149 3.76 1.35 18.16
CA TYR A 149 4.94 1.39 17.30
C TYR A 149 4.67 2.24 16.05
N ASP A 150 3.59 1.95 15.32
CA ASP A 150 3.26 2.67 14.09
C ASP A 150 2.99 4.16 14.34
N LEU A 151 2.28 4.51 15.41
CA LEU A 151 2.01 5.90 15.77
C LEU A 151 3.26 6.66 16.23
N ALA A 152 4.17 6.01 16.94
CA ALA A 152 5.34 6.65 17.55
C ALA A 152 6.54 6.76 16.60
N MET A 153 6.70 5.83 15.65
CA MET A 153 7.91 5.75 14.81
C MET A 153 8.27 7.05 14.07
N PRO A 154 7.34 7.79 13.45
CA PRO A 154 7.68 9.05 12.78
C PRO A 154 8.34 10.07 13.72
N LEU A 155 7.87 10.14 14.97
CA LEU A 155 8.39 11.05 15.99
C LEU A 155 9.73 10.55 16.55
N LEU A 156 9.81 9.26 16.87
CA LEU A 156 11.01 8.66 17.45
C LEU A 156 12.19 8.63 16.47
N LEU A 157 11.95 8.43 15.18
CA LEU A 157 12.96 8.54 14.13
C LEU A 157 13.38 10.00 13.90
N SER A 158 12.48 10.96 14.09
CA SER A 158 12.77 12.38 13.90
C SER A 158 13.62 12.99 15.04
N TYR A 159 13.58 12.39 16.22
CA TYR A 159 14.34 12.88 17.38
C TYR A 159 15.70 12.19 17.51
N LYS A 160 16.78 12.99 17.44
CA LYS A 160 18.17 12.49 17.37
C LYS A 160 18.57 11.54 18.50
N ARG A 161 18.03 11.72 19.72
CA ARG A 161 18.38 10.88 20.88
C ARG A 161 17.71 9.51 20.83
N THR A 162 16.52 9.42 20.25
CA THR A 162 15.76 8.17 20.12
C THR A 162 16.06 7.44 18.82
N LEU A 163 16.58 8.12 17.80
CA LEU A 163 16.89 7.56 16.47
C LEU A 163 17.57 6.17 16.48
N PRO A 164 18.69 5.93 17.20
CA PRO A 164 19.34 4.61 17.14
C PRO A 164 18.45 3.49 17.71
N PHE A 165 17.71 3.76 18.78
CA PHE A 165 16.77 2.80 19.38
C PHE A 165 15.54 2.59 18.49
N ALA A 166 15.01 3.67 17.91
CA ALA A 166 13.91 3.63 16.96
C ALA A 166 14.30 2.83 15.71
N TYR A 167 15.49 3.03 15.17
CA TYR A 167 15.98 2.28 14.02
C TYR A 167 16.17 0.78 14.33
N MET A 168 16.67 0.43 15.51
CA MET A 168 16.74 -0.95 15.95
C MET A 168 15.34 -1.59 16.04
N ALA A 169 14.35 -0.85 16.54
CA ALA A 169 12.95 -1.28 16.55
C ALA A 169 12.39 -1.43 15.13
N VAL A 170 12.74 -0.53 14.19
CA VAL A 170 12.39 -0.64 12.76
C VAL A 170 12.90 -1.93 12.17
N VAL A 171 14.19 -2.23 12.36
CA VAL A 171 14.78 -3.48 11.86
C VAL A 171 14.09 -4.70 12.48
N GLY A 172 13.93 -4.72 13.81
CA GLY A 172 13.28 -5.84 14.49
C GLY A 172 11.83 -6.07 14.04
N PHE A 173 11.02 -5.00 14.00
CA PHE A 173 9.63 -5.06 13.58
C PHE A 173 9.49 -5.58 12.15
N HIS A 174 10.26 -5.03 11.20
CA HIS A 174 10.19 -5.43 9.80
C HIS A 174 10.74 -6.84 9.55
N LEU A 175 11.74 -7.29 10.31
CA LEU A 175 12.19 -8.68 10.22
C LEU A 175 11.13 -9.66 10.75
N VAL A 176 10.48 -9.34 11.87
CA VAL A 176 9.37 -10.16 12.41
C VAL A 176 8.21 -10.20 11.43
N THR A 177 7.80 -9.06 10.88
CA THR A 177 6.69 -9.04 9.91
C THR A 177 7.05 -9.74 8.60
N TRP A 178 8.31 -9.65 8.13
CA TRP A 178 8.77 -10.40 6.96
C TRP A 178 8.75 -11.91 7.18
N LEU A 179 9.18 -12.39 8.35
CA LEU A 179 9.18 -13.81 8.70
C LEU A 179 7.75 -14.36 8.82
N MET A 180 6.83 -13.55 9.33
CA MET A 180 5.45 -13.97 9.60
C MET A 180 4.51 -13.74 8.42
N PHE A 181 4.74 -12.75 7.58
CA PHE A 181 3.75 -12.34 6.59
C PHE A 181 4.41 -12.20 5.21
N PRO A 182 3.84 -12.79 4.15
CA PRO A 182 4.37 -12.68 2.79
C PRO A 182 4.03 -11.30 2.18
N ILE A 183 4.55 -10.23 2.76
CA ILE A 183 4.30 -8.82 2.35
C ILE A 183 5.35 -8.28 1.34
N GLY A 184 6.00 -9.20 0.63
CA GLY A 184 6.93 -8.91 -0.45
C GLY A 184 8.14 -8.07 -0.03
N MET A 185 8.48 -7.06 -0.83
CA MET A 185 9.68 -6.23 -0.66
C MET A 185 9.56 -5.18 0.47
N PHE A 186 8.38 -4.97 1.03
CA PHE A 186 8.10 -3.84 1.92
C PHE A 186 9.01 -3.76 3.16
N PRO A 187 9.27 -4.85 3.91
CA PRO A 187 10.16 -4.82 5.07
C PRO A 187 11.54 -4.25 4.75
N TRP A 188 12.14 -4.71 3.65
CA TRP A 188 13.46 -4.29 3.19
C TRP A 188 13.47 -2.82 2.75
N VAL A 189 12.43 -2.41 2.01
CA VAL A 189 12.26 -1.02 1.59
C VAL A 189 12.16 -0.10 2.80
N MET A 190 11.37 -0.45 3.82
CA MET A 190 11.20 0.39 5.01
C MET A 190 12.47 0.46 5.87
N ILE A 191 13.20 -0.65 6.02
CA ILE A 191 14.48 -0.67 6.74
C ILE A 191 15.49 0.27 6.08
N VAL A 192 15.59 0.26 4.75
CA VAL A 192 16.57 1.10 4.04
C VAL A 192 16.09 2.54 3.95
N LEU A 193 14.83 2.79 3.59
CA LEU A 193 14.34 4.16 3.39
C LEU A 193 14.28 4.98 4.68
N THR A 194 14.14 4.34 5.85
CA THR A 194 14.20 5.05 7.14
C THR A 194 15.58 5.68 7.42
N TRP A 195 16.62 5.33 6.65
CA TRP A 195 17.89 6.06 6.68
C TRP A 195 17.73 7.54 6.34
N VAL A 196 16.66 7.96 5.66
CA VAL A 196 16.39 9.38 5.40
C VAL A 196 16.23 10.21 6.69
N PHE A 197 15.96 9.57 7.83
CA PHE A 197 15.89 10.21 9.14
C PHE A 197 17.26 10.42 9.79
N PHE A 198 18.31 9.75 9.30
CA PHE A 198 19.65 9.85 9.86
C PHE A 198 20.25 11.25 9.63
N PRO A 199 21.17 11.70 10.51
CA PRO A 199 21.82 12.98 10.35
C PRO A 199 22.69 12.99 9.08
N SER A 200 22.86 14.17 8.48
CA SER A 200 23.71 14.33 7.29
C SER A 200 25.10 13.76 7.49
N SER A 201 25.70 13.90 8.68
CA SER A 201 27.02 13.35 9.01
C SER A 201 27.14 11.83 8.80
N PHE A 202 26.06 11.08 8.97
CA PHE A 202 26.04 9.64 8.67
C PHE A 202 26.19 9.41 7.16
N HIS A 203 25.38 10.12 6.36
CA HIS A 203 25.43 10.03 4.90
C HIS A 203 26.75 10.56 4.32
N GLU A 204 27.31 11.63 4.90
CA GLU A 204 28.63 12.15 4.51
C GLU A 204 29.71 11.08 4.67
N ARG A 205 29.74 10.36 5.81
CA ARG A 205 30.70 9.28 6.03
C ARG A 205 30.55 8.15 5.01
N LEU A 206 29.31 7.76 4.71
CA LEU A 206 29.04 6.72 3.71
C LEU A 206 29.50 7.14 2.32
N VAL A 207 29.14 8.35 1.89
CA VAL A 207 29.53 8.88 0.58
C VAL A 207 31.03 9.05 0.48
N SER A 208 31.70 9.59 1.50
CA SER A 208 33.17 9.73 1.50
C SER A 208 33.88 8.38 1.42
N ALA A 209 33.35 7.33 2.08
CA ALA A 209 33.89 5.97 1.94
C ALA A 209 33.76 5.46 0.50
N MET A 210 32.61 5.67 -0.15
CA MET A 210 32.42 5.30 -1.56
C MET A 210 33.29 6.13 -2.52
N GLU A 211 33.44 7.42 -2.28
CA GLU A 211 34.31 8.32 -3.07
C GLU A 211 35.78 7.89 -2.98
N SER A 212 36.22 7.34 -1.84
CA SER A 212 37.60 6.85 -1.66
C SER A 212 37.93 5.62 -2.52
N LEU A 213 36.91 4.88 -2.97
CA LEU A 213 37.06 3.71 -3.83
C LEU A 213 37.08 4.07 -5.32
N LEU A 214 36.73 5.31 -5.67
CA LEU A 214 36.70 5.77 -7.06
C LEU A 214 38.03 6.43 -7.44
N PRO A 215 38.51 6.26 -8.69
CA PRO A 215 39.70 6.96 -9.14
C PRO A 215 39.50 8.48 -9.00
N THR A 216 40.37 9.13 -8.23
CA THR A 216 40.32 10.58 -8.00
C THR A 216 40.52 11.34 -9.31
N ARG A 217 39.42 11.74 -9.97
CA ARG A 217 39.46 12.87 -10.90
C ARG A 217 39.24 14.14 -10.09
N THR A 218 40.34 14.75 -9.69
CA THR A 218 40.42 16.10 -9.12
C THR A 218 39.94 17.12 -10.14
N HIS A 219 38.63 17.28 -10.29
CA HIS A 219 38.08 18.57 -10.66
C HIS A 219 37.63 19.25 -9.38
N GLN A 220 38.51 20.09 -8.84
CA GLN A 220 38.13 21.21 -7.96
C GLN A 220 37.28 22.18 -8.78
N GLN A 221 36.03 21.83 -9.05
CA GLN A 221 35.03 22.82 -9.40
C GLN A 221 34.44 23.36 -8.11
N GLU A 222 34.40 24.69 -8.00
CA GLU A 222 33.68 25.39 -6.94
C GLU A 222 32.27 24.82 -6.82
N THR A 223 31.97 24.26 -5.66
CA THR A 223 30.64 23.74 -5.36
C THR A 223 29.69 24.91 -5.32
N ARG A 224 28.90 25.08 -6.39
CA ARG A 224 27.90 26.14 -6.45
C ARG A 224 26.87 25.92 -5.35
N ALA A 225 26.72 26.91 -4.47
CA ALA A 225 25.65 26.94 -3.49
C ALA A 225 24.30 26.73 -4.18
N TRP A 226 23.42 25.95 -3.55
CA TRP A 226 22.06 25.79 -4.05
C TRP A 226 21.35 27.15 -4.05
N LYS A 227 21.10 27.71 -5.22
CA LYS A 227 20.21 28.86 -5.35
C LYS A 227 18.76 28.35 -5.26
N PRO A 228 17.98 28.72 -4.23
CA PRO A 228 16.60 28.28 -4.12
C PRO A 228 15.79 28.83 -5.30
N LYS A 229 15.58 27.97 -6.31
CA LYS A 229 14.61 28.18 -7.38
C LYS A 229 13.38 27.30 -7.17
N THR A 230 12.99 27.05 -5.91
CA THR A 230 11.66 26.48 -5.65
C THR A 230 10.65 27.57 -5.97
N GLY A 231 10.12 27.54 -7.20
CA GLY A 231 9.06 28.46 -7.59
C GLY A 231 7.85 28.27 -6.69
N LYS A 232 7.11 29.36 -6.42
CA LYS A 232 5.82 29.31 -5.72
C LYS A 232 4.90 28.18 -6.22
N PRO A 233 4.82 27.86 -7.53
CA PRO A 233 3.99 26.74 -8.02
C PRO A 233 4.41 25.37 -7.48
N LEU A 234 5.72 25.09 -7.40
CA LEU A 234 6.20 23.78 -6.91
C LEU A 234 5.93 23.61 -5.42
N ALA A 235 6.09 24.69 -4.65
CA ALA A 235 5.75 24.68 -3.22
C ALA A 235 4.24 24.43 -3.02
N LEU A 236 3.40 25.16 -3.76
CA LEU A 236 1.94 24.99 -3.70
C LEU A 236 1.53 23.56 -4.10
N PHE A 237 2.16 23.00 -5.12
CA PHE A 237 1.95 21.61 -5.55
C PHE A 237 2.22 20.62 -4.41
N PHE A 238 3.38 20.70 -3.76
CA PHE A 238 3.71 19.77 -2.66
C PHE A 238 2.81 19.96 -1.44
N VAL A 239 2.39 21.20 -1.15
CA VAL A 239 1.39 21.45 -0.09
C VAL A 239 0.07 20.76 -0.44
N ALA A 240 -0.46 20.96 -1.64
CA ALA A 240 -1.68 20.29 -2.08
C ALA A 240 -1.55 18.76 -2.08
N PHE A 241 -0.41 18.24 -2.57
CA PHE A 241 -0.10 16.81 -2.56
C PHE A 241 -0.15 16.22 -1.14
N PHE A 242 0.55 16.82 -0.18
CA PHE A 242 0.57 16.29 1.19
C PHE A 242 -0.74 16.53 1.93
N LEU A 243 -1.47 17.63 1.66
CA LEU A 243 -2.83 17.80 2.18
C LEU A 243 -3.76 16.68 1.69
N PHE A 244 -3.69 16.33 0.41
CA PHE A 244 -4.41 15.18 -0.12
C PHE A 244 -4.00 13.88 0.59
N GLN A 245 -2.70 13.61 0.72
CA GLN A 245 -2.19 12.41 1.41
C GLN A 245 -2.58 12.33 2.90
N LEU A 246 -2.86 13.46 3.55
CA LEU A 246 -3.32 13.51 4.94
C LEU A 246 -4.85 13.44 5.07
N ILE A 247 -5.60 13.98 4.11
CA ILE A 247 -7.07 14.04 4.20
C ILE A 247 -7.70 12.79 3.58
N PHE A 248 -7.21 12.35 2.43
CA PHE A 248 -7.83 11.29 1.63
C PHE A 248 -7.93 9.94 2.35
N PRO A 249 -6.96 9.52 3.20
CA PRO A 249 -7.11 8.31 4.00
C PRO A 249 -8.31 8.33 4.95
N PHE A 250 -8.80 9.50 5.38
CA PHE A 250 -9.95 9.63 6.27
C PHE A 250 -11.30 9.56 5.57
N ARG A 251 -11.35 9.47 4.24
CA ARG A 251 -12.61 9.44 3.48
C ARG A 251 -13.56 8.31 3.90
N TYR A 252 -13.04 7.25 4.52
CA TYR A 252 -13.87 6.17 5.06
C TYR A 252 -14.91 6.66 6.09
N LEU A 253 -14.64 7.78 6.76
CA LEU A 253 -15.56 8.41 7.74
C LEU A 253 -16.84 8.94 7.09
N ALA A 254 -16.85 9.13 5.76
CA ALA A 254 -18.04 9.55 5.03
C ALA A 254 -19.03 8.38 4.77
N TYR A 255 -18.65 7.15 5.11
CA TYR A 255 -19.49 5.97 4.92
C TYR A 255 -19.93 5.39 6.27
N PRO A 256 -21.20 4.97 6.40
CA PRO A 256 -21.66 4.29 7.61
C PRO A 256 -21.08 2.87 7.71
N GLY A 257 -21.14 2.32 8.92
CA GLY A 257 -20.74 0.95 9.21
C GLY A 257 -19.23 0.75 9.41
N ASN A 258 -18.82 -0.51 9.46
CA ASN A 258 -17.43 -0.89 9.71
C ASN A 258 -16.65 -0.96 8.39
N VAL A 259 -15.62 -0.11 8.23
CA VAL A 259 -14.76 -0.09 7.04
C VAL A 259 -14.04 -1.42 6.78
N LEU A 260 -13.79 -2.25 7.81
CA LEU A 260 -13.22 -3.60 7.62
C LEU A 260 -14.23 -4.60 7.02
N TRP A 261 -15.51 -4.25 7.04
CA TRP A 261 -16.59 -5.03 6.45
C TRP A 261 -16.97 -4.49 5.07
N THR A 262 -17.34 -3.21 5.00
CA THR A 262 -17.86 -2.56 3.78
C THR A 262 -16.77 -2.19 2.78
N GLU A 263 -15.52 -2.06 3.25
CA GLU A 263 -14.35 -1.63 2.48
C GLU A 263 -14.49 -0.27 1.76
N GLN A 264 -15.54 0.49 2.05
CA GLN A 264 -15.74 1.82 1.51
C GLN A 264 -14.70 2.78 2.07
N GLY A 265 -13.79 3.24 1.20
CA GLY A 265 -12.65 4.06 1.60
C GLY A 265 -11.44 3.27 2.09
N PHE A 266 -11.39 1.94 1.91
CA PHE A 266 -10.31 1.09 2.43
C PHE A 266 -8.99 1.22 1.65
N ARG A 267 -8.99 1.08 0.31
CA ARG A 267 -7.77 1.23 -0.50
C ARG A 267 -7.21 2.65 -0.39
N PHE A 268 -5.91 2.84 -0.58
CA PHE A 268 -5.24 4.15 -0.52
C PHE A 268 -5.41 4.89 0.83
N SER A 269 -5.66 4.15 1.92
CA SER A 269 -5.80 4.70 3.28
C SER A 269 -4.79 4.14 4.28
N TRP A 270 -3.73 3.48 3.77
CA TRP A 270 -2.61 2.93 4.56
C TRP A 270 -3.04 1.90 5.62
N ARG A 271 -4.18 1.25 5.39
CA ARG A 271 -4.72 0.17 6.21
C ARG A 271 -3.98 -1.12 5.91
N VAL A 272 -2.96 -1.41 6.70
CA VAL A 272 -2.08 -2.58 6.51
C VAL A 272 -2.29 -3.57 7.65
N MET A 273 -2.54 -4.83 7.29
CA MET A 273 -2.65 -5.97 8.21
C MET A 273 -3.75 -5.80 9.28
N LEU A 274 -5.00 -5.63 8.84
CA LEU A 274 -6.17 -5.39 9.73
C LEU A 274 -7.35 -6.34 9.51
N ILE A 275 -7.30 -7.15 8.45
CA ILE A 275 -8.44 -7.94 7.97
C ILE A 275 -7.98 -9.37 7.69
N GLU A 276 -8.72 -10.32 8.24
CA GLU A 276 -8.84 -11.68 7.76
C GLU A 276 -10.30 -11.88 7.33
N LYS A 277 -10.52 -12.10 6.03
CA LYS A 277 -11.84 -12.26 5.42
C LYS A 277 -11.88 -13.56 4.64
N ALA A 278 -12.97 -14.30 4.81
CA ALA A 278 -13.25 -15.49 4.03
C ALA A 278 -14.69 -15.41 3.50
N GLY A 279 -14.85 -15.57 2.19
CA GLY A 279 -16.11 -15.41 1.49
C GLY A 279 -16.57 -16.70 0.82
N SER A 280 -17.87 -16.85 0.68
CA SER A 280 -18.53 -17.79 -0.21
C SER A 280 -19.52 -16.99 -1.05
N ALA A 281 -19.41 -17.08 -2.38
CA ALA A 281 -20.20 -16.29 -3.30
C ALA A 281 -20.80 -17.17 -4.39
N GLN A 282 -22.13 -17.18 -4.49
CA GLN A 282 -22.87 -17.83 -5.56
C GLN A 282 -23.62 -16.77 -6.36
N PHE A 283 -23.38 -16.72 -7.67
CA PHE A 283 -24.08 -15.81 -8.58
C PHE A 283 -25.18 -16.53 -9.34
N TYR A 284 -26.21 -15.76 -9.68
CA TYR A 284 -27.37 -16.19 -10.44
C TYR A 284 -27.63 -15.15 -11.52
N VAL A 285 -27.90 -15.61 -12.74
CA VAL A 285 -28.40 -14.77 -13.82
C VAL A 285 -29.81 -15.21 -14.15
N GLU A 286 -30.74 -14.28 -14.27
CA GLU A 286 -32.13 -14.53 -14.64
C GLU A 286 -32.46 -13.71 -15.88
N ASP A 287 -33.09 -14.33 -16.86
CA ASP A 287 -33.67 -13.63 -18.00
C ASP A 287 -35.03 -13.06 -17.57
N ALA A 288 -35.14 -11.73 -17.50
CA ALA A 288 -36.34 -11.05 -17.05
C ALA A 288 -37.56 -11.30 -17.96
N GLU A 289 -37.36 -11.65 -19.23
CA GLU A 289 -38.45 -11.94 -20.17
C GLU A 289 -38.98 -13.37 -20.00
N THR A 290 -38.08 -14.35 -19.86
CA THR A 290 -38.45 -15.77 -19.85
C THR A 290 -38.56 -16.36 -18.44
N GLY A 291 -38.03 -15.69 -17.42
CA GLY A 291 -37.90 -16.19 -16.05
C GLY A 291 -36.89 -17.34 -15.93
N ARG A 292 -36.09 -17.60 -16.97
CA ARG A 292 -35.07 -18.66 -16.94
C ARG A 292 -33.90 -18.21 -16.08
N THR A 293 -33.51 -19.05 -15.12
CA THR A 293 -32.37 -18.78 -14.23
C THR A 293 -31.20 -19.72 -14.55
N TRP A 294 -29.99 -19.19 -14.43
CA TRP A 294 -28.73 -19.92 -14.51
C TRP A 294 -27.92 -19.75 -13.24
N ASP A 295 -27.45 -20.87 -12.70
CA ASP A 295 -26.46 -20.90 -11.62
C ASP A 295 -25.07 -20.73 -12.22
N ILE A 296 -24.33 -19.74 -11.71
CA ILE A 296 -23.00 -19.42 -12.24
C ILE A 296 -21.93 -20.26 -11.53
N HIS A 297 -21.10 -20.93 -12.33
CA HIS A 297 -19.89 -21.57 -11.84
C HIS A 297 -18.70 -20.62 -11.99
N ASN A 298 -18.41 -19.85 -10.93
CA ASN A 298 -17.38 -18.80 -10.94
C ASN A 298 -16.01 -19.23 -11.52
N PRO A 299 -15.51 -20.45 -11.25
CA PRO A 299 -14.22 -20.90 -11.81
C PRO A 299 -14.15 -20.97 -13.34
N HIS A 300 -15.28 -20.93 -14.05
CA HIS A 300 -15.27 -20.80 -15.51
C HIS A 300 -14.88 -19.39 -15.98
N TYR A 301 -15.02 -18.39 -15.11
CA TYR A 301 -14.83 -16.97 -15.41
C TYR A 301 -13.59 -16.37 -14.75
N LEU A 302 -13.30 -16.82 -13.54
CA LEU A 302 -12.32 -16.21 -12.67
C LEU A 302 -11.18 -17.17 -12.39
N THR A 303 -9.96 -16.63 -12.36
CA THR A 303 -8.83 -17.36 -11.78
C THR A 303 -9.04 -17.55 -10.28
N PRO A 304 -8.36 -18.52 -9.63
CA PRO A 304 -8.52 -18.76 -8.19
C PRO A 304 -8.25 -17.51 -7.32
N VAL A 305 -7.32 -16.65 -7.73
CA VAL A 305 -7.02 -15.40 -7.02
C VAL A 305 -8.16 -14.39 -7.19
N GLN A 306 -8.67 -14.22 -8.41
CA GLN A 306 -9.81 -13.34 -8.68
C GLN A 306 -11.07 -13.78 -7.94
N GLU A 307 -11.38 -15.08 -7.92
CA GLU A 307 -12.53 -15.61 -7.19
C GLU A 307 -12.39 -15.36 -5.68
N LYS A 308 -11.20 -15.61 -5.12
CA LYS A 308 -10.91 -15.36 -3.71
C LYS A 308 -11.13 -13.89 -3.34
N GLU A 309 -10.53 -12.96 -4.08
CA GLU A 309 -10.67 -11.52 -3.81
C GLU A 309 -12.12 -11.05 -4.04
N MET A 310 -12.75 -11.48 -5.13
CA MET A 310 -14.15 -11.15 -5.46
C MET A 310 -15.11 -11.61 -4.37
N SER A 311 -14.94 -12.80 -3.81
CA SER A 311 -15.87 -13.35 -2.80
C SER A 311 -16.03 -12.52 -1.52
N THR A 312 -15.18 -11.50 -1.32
CA THR A 312 -15.18 -10.68 -0.09
C THR A 312 -15.17 -9.18 -0.34
N GLN A 313 -14.93 -8.71 -1.56
CA GLN A 313 -14.72 -7.30 -1.89
C GLN A 313 -15.86 -6.74 -2.75
N PRO A 314 -16.63 -5.75 -2.26
CA PRO A 314 -17.81 -5.24 -2.96
C PRO A 314 -17.55 -4.74 -4.38
N ASP A 315 -16.47 -4.00 -4.61
CA ASP A 315 -16.17 -3.49 -5.96
C ASP A 315 -15.92 -4.62 -6.96
N LEU A 316 -15.27 -5.70 -6.53
CA LEU A 316 -15.05 -6.88 -7.36
C LEU A 316 -16.32 -7.70 -7.58
N ILE A 317 -17.19 -7.80 -6.58
CA ILE A 317 -18.52 -8.43 -6.70
C ILE A 317 -19.33 -7.72 -7.79
N LEU A 318 -19.38 -6.39 -7.73
CA LEU A 318 -20.11 -5.58 -8.69
C LEU A 318 -19.48 -5.64 -10.09
N GLN A 319 -18.15 -5.58 -10.17
CA GLN A 319 -17.44 -5.73 -11.43
C GLN A 319 -17.74 -7.09 -12.08
N TYR A 320 -17.78 -8.16 -11.29
CA TYR A 320 -18.10 -9.49 -11.80
C TYR A 320 -19.56 -9.60 -12.26
N ALA A 321 -20.51 -8.98 -11.55
CA ALA A 321 -21.89 -8.91 -11.99
C ALA A 321 -22.03 -8.25 -13.37
N HIS A 322 -21.32 -7.15 -13.62
CA HIS A 322 -21.30 -6.49 -14.94
C HIS A 322 -20.63 -7.31 -16.04
N ILE A 323 -19.67 -8.19 -15.70
CA ILE A 323 -19.09 -9.12 -16.67
C ILE A 323 -20.14 -10.15 -17.08
N LEU A 324 -20.87 -10.71 -16.12
CA LEU A 324 -21.94 -11.67 -16.37
C LEU A 324 -23.07 -11.03 -17.20
N ASP A 325 -23.52 -9.82 -16.84
CA ASP A 325 -24.52 -9.07 -17.62
C ASP A 325 -24.12 -8.95 -19.11
N LYS A 326 -22.89 -8.48 -19.38
CA LYS A 326 -22.38 -8.31 -20.74
C LYS A 326 -22.28 -9.62 -21.50
N GLU A 327 -21.85 -10.67 -20.84
CA GLU A 327 -21.74 -11.99 -21.46
C GLU A 327 -23.10 -12.57 -21.82
N PHE A 328 -24.06 -12.52 -20.90
CA PHE A 328 -25.40 -13.04 -21.13
C PHE A 328 -26.12 -12.25 -22.23
N LYS A 329 -25.92 -10.93 -22.29
CA LYS A 329 -26.32 -10.09 -23.44
C LYS A 329 -25.67 -10.56 -24.75
N SER A 330 -24.38 -10.90 -24.74
CA SER A 330 -23.67 -11.35 -25.94
C SER A 330 -24.17 -12.68 -26.51
N ILE A 331 -24.76 -13.54 -25.68
CA ILE A 331 -25.33 -14.84 -26.10
C ILE A 331 -26.85 -14.81 -26.34
N GLY A 332 -27.44 -13.61 -26.31
CA GLY A 332 -28.83 -13.37 -26.73
C GLY A 332 -29.86 -13.26 -25.60
N VAL A 333 -29.45 -13.12 -24.34
CA VAL A 333 -30.36 -12.74 -23.25
C VAL A 333 -30.56 -11.23 -23.29
N SER A 334 -31.78 -10.76 -23.56
CA SER A 334 -32.07 -9.34 -23.77
C SER A 334 -31.91 -8.51 -22.49
N ASP A 335 -32.42 -9.02 -21.37
CA ASP A 335 -32.44 -8.34 -20.07
C ASP A 335 -31.99 -9.28 -18.93
N PRO A 336 -30.68 -9.50 -18.75
CA PRO A 336 -30.15 -10.34 -17.68
C PRO A 336 -30.12 -9.59 -16.34
N LEU A 337 -30.86 -10.11 -15.38
CA LEU A 337 -30.85 -9.70 -13.99
C LEU A 337 -29.79 -10.52 -13.24
N VAL A 338 -28.84 -9.87 -12.57
CA VAL A 338 -27.70 -10.53 -11.93
C VAL A 338 -27.78 -10.38 -10.42
N ARG A 339 -28.02 -11.49 -9.72
CA ARG A 339 -28.10 -11.54 -8.25
C ARG A 339 -26.98 -12.40 -7.67
N ALA A 340 -26.68 -12.19 -6.39
CA ALA A 340 -25.69 -13.01 -5.70
C ALA A 340 -26.10 -13.34 -4.27
N ASP A 341 -25.87 -14.59 -3.85
CA ASP A 341 -25.91 -14.98 -2.45
C ASP A 341 -24.47 -15.10 -1.93
N ILE A 342 -24.09 -14.14 -1.07
CA ILE A 342 -22.71 -13.99 -0.60
C ILE A 342 -22.67 -13.94 0.92
N PHE A 343 -21.84 -14.80 1.51
CA PHE A 343 -21.58 -14.83 2.95
C PHE A 343 -20.11 -14.58 3.24
N VAL A 344 -19.82 -13.67 4.16
CA VAL A 344 -18.44 -13.29 4.53
C VAL A 344 -18.22 -13.43 6.03
N ALA A 345 -17.13 -14.07 6.42
CA ALA A 345 -16.59 -14.05 7.78
C ALA A 345 -15.52 -12.96 7.90
N LEU A 346 -15.43 -12.32 9.08
CA LEU A 346 -14.49 -11.23 9.34
C LEU A 346 -13.81 -11.39 10.70
N ASN A 347 -12.48 -11.43 10.71
CA ASN A 347 -11.64 -11.34 11.91
C ASN A 347 -12.06 -12.35 13.00
N GLY A 348 -12.09 -13.63 12.62
CA GLY A 348 -12.39 -14.78 13.49
C GLY A 348 -13.85 -14.90 13.92
N ARG A 349 -14.76 -14.10 13.36
CA ARG A 349 -16.20 -14.15 13.64
C ARG A 349 -16.94 -14.97 12.60
N ARG A 350 -18.14 -15.47 12.97
CA ARG A 350 -19.01 -16.23 12.07
C ARG A 350 -19.37 -15.43 10.82
N ASN A 351 -19.59 -16.16 9.72
CA ASN A 351 -20.02 -15.55 8.47
C ASN A 351 -21.42 -14.93 8.62
N LYS A 352 -21.66 -13.88 7.86
CA LYS A 352 -22.96 -13.22 7.71
C LYS A 352 -23.23 -12.96 6.24
N ARG A 353 -24.51 -12.87 5.88
CA ARG A 353 -24.93 -12.43 4.55
C ARG A 353 -24.35 -11.04 4.30
N PHE A 354 -23.65 -10.88 3.19
CA PHE A 354 -22.85 -9.71 2.90
C PHE A 354 -23.56 -8.77 1.93
N ILE A 355 -24.18 -9.33 0.89
CA ILE A 355 -24.90 -8.60 -0.15
C ILE A 355 -26.40 -8.92 -0.06
N ASP A 356 -27.25 -7.94 -0.34
CA ASP A 356 -28.68 -8.15 -0.45
C ASP A 356 -29.01 -9.04 -1.67
N PRO A 357 -29.53 -10.26 -1.48
CA PRO A 357 -29.79 -11.21 -2.56
C PRO A 357 -30.98 -10.80 -3.44
N ALA A 358 -31.79 -9.81 -3.02
CA ALA A 358 -32.92 -9.32 -3.80
C ALA A 358 -32.52 -8.22 -4.79
N VAL A 359 -31.35 -7.63 -4.62
CA VAL A 359 -30.87 -6.53 -5.44
C VAL A 359 -30.27 -7.06 -6.73
N ASP A 360 -30.70 -6.48 -7.86
CA ASP A 360 -30.04 -6.66 -9.13
C ASP A 360 -28.75 -5.85 -9.17
N LEU A 361 -27.62 -6.56 -9.26
CA LEU A 361 -26.30 -5.97 -9.32
C LEU A 361 -25.94 -5.44 -10.71
N SER A 362 -26.61 -5.88 -11.79
CA SER A 362 -26.31 -5.40 -13.15
C SER A 362 -26.73 -3.94 -13.37
N GLU A 363 -27.72 -3.47 -12.62
CA GLU A 363 -28.26 -2.11 -12.66
C GLU A 363 -27.51 -1.11 -11.77
N ILE A 364 -26.55 -1.58 -10.96
CA ILE A 364 -25.82 -0.73 -10.02
C ILE A 364 -24.56 -0.15 -10.66
N GLU A 365 -24.51 1.17 -10.81
CA GLU A 365 -23.28 1.85 -11.20
C GLU A 365 -22.26 1.94 -10.05
N ASP A 366 -20.98 1.65 -10.32
CA ASP A 366 -19.93 1.84 -9.33
C ASP A 366 -19.62 3.33 -9.14
N GLY A 367 -19.35 3.72 -7.89
CA GLY A 367 -19.14 5.13 -7.56
C GLY A 367 -18.74 5.35 -6.11
N TRP A 368 -18.60 6.64 -5.77
CA TRP A 368 -18.14 7.09 -4.46
C TRP A 368 -19.26 7.17 -3.42
N GLN A 369 -20.49 6.81 -3.77
CA GLN A 369 -21.63 6.88 -2.86
C GLN A 369 -21.69 5.70 -1.90
N HIS A 370 -22.44 5.86 -0.81
CA HIS A 370 -22.69 4.74 0.10
C HIS A 370 -23.40 3.59 -0.63
N LYS A 371 -22.86 2.38 -0.49
CA LYS A 371 -23.35 1.18 -1.18
C LYS A 371 -24.43 0.52 -0.33
N GLN A 372 -25.69 0.85 -0.62
CA GLN A 372 -26.87 0.39 0.13
C GLN A 372 -27.09 -1.13 0.06
N TRP A 373 -26.58 -1.76 -1.00
CA TRP A 373 -26.68 -3.19 -1.25
C TRP A 373 -25.69 -4.03 -0.42
N ILE A 374 -24.78 -3.39 0.33
CA ILE A 374 -23.92 -4.05 1.31
C ILE A 374 -24.65 -4.10 2.66
N LEU A 375 -24.98 -5.29 3.13
CA LEU A 375 -25.65 -5.50 4.41
C LEU A 375 -24.71 -5.24 5.58
N GLY A 376 -25.23 -4.65 6.67
CA GLY A 376 -24.45 -4.34 7.87
C GLY A 376 -23.94 -5.58 8.62
N TYR A 377 -22.71 -5.51 9.15
CA TYR A 377 -22.16 -6.61 9.95
C TYR A 377 -22.81 -6.72 11.33
N GLU A 378 -23.09 -5.60 11.98
CA GLU A 378 -23.84 -5.54 13.23
C GLU A 378 -25.27 -5.18 12.83
N ALA A 379 -26.21 -6.10 13.06
CA ALA A 379 -27.61 -5.70 13.07
C ALA A 379 -27.75 -4.76 14.27
N ASN A 380 -28.29 -3.55 14.05
CA ASN A 380 -28.55 -2.57 15.11
C ASN A 380 -29.16 -3.20 16.37
#